data_AF-A0A5A7RPA3-F1
#
_entry.id   AF-A0A5A7RPA3-F1
#
_cell.length_a   1.000
_cell.length_b   1.000
_cell.length_c   1.000
_cell.angle_alpha   90.00
_cell.angle_beta   90.00
_cell.angle_gamma   90.00
#
_symmetry.space_group_name_H-M   'P 1'
#
loop_
_entity.id
_entity.type
_entity.pdbx_description
1 polymer ?
#
loop_
_entity_poly.entity_id
_entity_poly.type
_entity_poly.pdbx_seq_one_letter_code
_entity_poly.pdbx_strand_id
1 'polypeptide(L)'
;FYKSSQGDQYKIGGNRVWNNTYGVFLDASDSNYFGYNLANAMWNNTYGIYIIASSSNHFSHNVIWNNGYGTYITNSSARNEFSENNFTLNNYSIYIATGDCSSNIIFSNNFINNTLHNNSQAWDMGNNSWYVSTTGNYWSDYNGTDGDGNGRGDTPYTIPPSLNRDLYPLMEEVKWW
;
A
#
# COMPACT_ATOMS: atom_id res chain seq x y z
N PHE A 1 -5.51 -16.14 11.80
CA PHE A 1 -5.66 -16.54 10.40
C PHE A 1 -7.08 -16.21 9.95
N TYR A 2 -7.23 -15.16 9.14
CA TYR A 2 -8.48 -14.84 8.46
C TYR A 2 -8.37 -15.33 7.01
N LYS A 3 -9.39 -16.03 6.51
CA LYS A 3 -9.48 -16.53 5.13
C LYS A 3 -10.89 -16.19 4.64
N SER A 4 -11.02 -15.27 3.69
CA SER A 4 -12.28 -14.94 2.99
C SER A 4 -12.36 -15.78 1.71
N SER A 5 -13.56 -15.93 1.11
CA SER A 5 -13.72 -16.56 -0.21
C SER A 5 -14.98 -16.01 -0.89
N GLN A 6 -14.80 -15.41 -2.08
CA GLN A 6 -15.78 -14.89 -3.06
C GLN A 6 -17.09 -14.24 -2.57
N GLY A 7 -17.23 -12.93 -2.83
CA GLY A 7 -18.48 -12.16 -2.70
C GLY A 7 -18.60 -11.32 -1.42
N ASP A 8 -17.51 -11.12 -0.70
CA ASP A 8 -17.56 -10.67 0.69
C ASP A 8 -17.36 -9.16 0.84
N GLN A 9 -18.42 -8.45 1.27
CA GLN A 9 -18.34 -7.06 1.75
C GLN A 9 -17.95 -6.99 3.23
N TYR A 10 -16.97 -7.79 3.68
CA TYR A 10 -16.59 -7.77 5.09
C TYR A 10 -15.91 -6.45 5.44
N LYS A 11 -16.34 -5.86 6.56
CA LYS A 11 -15.76 -4.65 7.14
C LYS A 11 -14.95 -5.03 8.36
N ILE A 12 -13.63 -4.98 8.22
CA ILE A 12 -12.67 -5.52 9.18
C ILE A 12 -11.87 -4.35 9.76
N GLY A 13 -12.14 -3.98 11.01
CA GLY A 13 -11.46 -2.88 11.69
C GLY A 13 -11.13 -3.20 13.14
N GLY A 14 -10.17 -2.46 13.71
CA GLY A 14 -9.79 -2.53 15.13
C GLY A 14 -8.97 -3.77 15.52
N ASN A 15 -8.38 -4.48 14.56
CA ASN A 15 -7.61 -5.70 14.83
C ASN A 15 -6.13 -5.39 15.07
N ARG A 16 -5.50 -6.24 15.88
CA ARG A 16 -4.05 -6.27 16.08
C ARG A 16 -3.54 -7.62 15.61
N VAL A 17 -2.63 -7.64 14.64
CA VAL A 17 -2.14 -8.89 14.01
C VAL A 17 -0.62 -8.88 13.92
N TRP A 18 0.04 -9.79 14.63
CA TRP A 18 1.50 -9.77 14.74
C TRP A 18 2.17 -11.13 14.94
N ASN A 19 3.45 -11.22 14.61
CA ASN A 19 4.29 -12.41 14.73
C ASN A 19 3.76 -13.63 13.95
N ASN A 20 3.24 -13.42 12.73
CA ASN A 20 2.76 -14.47 11.83
C ASN A 20 3.57 -14.53 10.54
N THR A 21 3.44 -15.63 9.81
CA THR A 21 3.86 -15.65 8.40
C THR A 21 3.00 -14.70 7.57
N TYR A 22 1.67 -14.78 7.72
CA TYR A 22 0.71 -13.92 7.04
C TYR A 22 -0.17 -13.24 8.09
N GLY A 23 -0.19 -11.90 8.11
CA GLY A 23 -1.11 -11.15 8.95
C GLY A 23 -2.54 -11.26 8.41
N VAL A 24 -2.77 -10.66 7.26
CA VAL A 24 -3.97 -10.81 6.44
C VAL A 24 -3.64 -11.63 5.20
N PHE A 25 -4.45 -12.65 4.91
CA PHE A 25 -4.30 -13.48 3.72
C PHE A 25 -5.60 -13.48 2.91
N LEU A 26 -5.55 -12.90 1.72
CA LEU A 26 -6.64 -12.90 0.74
C LEU A 26 -6.30 -13.84 -0.40
N ASP A 27 -7.15 -14.86 -0.60
CA ASP A 27 -7.01 -15.89 -1.62
C ASP A 27 -8.35 -16.05 -2.34
N ALA A 28 -8.40 -15.71 -3.63
CA ALA A 28 -9.64 -15.66 -4.40
C ALA A 28 -10.78 -14.90 -3.66
N SER A 29 -10.41 -13.76 -3.06
CA SER A 29 -11.25 -12.98 -2.15
C SER A 29 -11.41 -11.56 -2.66
N ASP A 30 -12.64 -11.15 -2.94
CA ASP A 30 -12.93 -9.85 -3.57
C ASP A 30 -13.83 -8.99 -2.68
N SER A 31 -13.74 -7.67 -2.86
CA SER A 31 -14.70 -6.69 -2.29
C SER A 31 -14.68 -6.51 -0.77
N ASN A 32 -13.59 -6.89 -0.08
CA ASN A 32 -13.44 -6.70 1.36
C ASN A 32 -12.93 -5.30 1.72
N TYR A 33 -13.20 -4.85 2.95
CA TYR A 33 -12.81 -3.55 3.49
C TYR A 33 -12.00 -3.72 4.79
N PHE A 34 -10.77 -3.22 4.80
CA PHE A 34 -9.85 -3.28 5.94
C PHE A 34 -9.56 -1.88 6.48
N GLY A 35 -9.65 -1.74 7.81
CA GLY A 35 -9.49 -0.51 8.59
C GLY A 35 -10.75 0.36 8.59
N TYR A 36 -11.90 -0.28 8.36
CA TYR A 36 -13.21 0.36 8.46
C TYR A 36 -13.55 0.70 9.92
N ASN A 37 -13.94 1.95 10.19
CA ASN A 37 -14.24 2.56 11.51
C ASN A 37 -13.08 2.62 12.51
N LEU A 38 -12.22 1.60 12.57
CA LEU A 38 -11.08 1.53 13.47
C LEU A 38 -9.88 0.94 12.72
N ALA A 39 -8.74 1.58 12.88
CA ALA A 39 -7.48 1.15 12.27
C ALA A 39 -7.12 -0.28 12.67
N ASN A 40 -6.69 -1.10 11.69
CA ASN A 40 -5.98 -2.33 12.00
C ASN A 40 -4.49 -2.03 12.16
N ALA A 41 -3.85 -2.77 13.06
CA ALA A 41 -2.43 -2.70 13.34
C ALA A 41 -1.77 -4.03 12.99
N MET A 42 -0.83 -4.03 12.04
CA MET A 42 -0.20 -5.23 11.50
C MET A 42 1.33 -5.13 11.54
N TRP A 43 1.98 -5.96 12.37
CA TRP A 43 3.42 -5.83 12.57
C TRP A 43 4.19 -7.12 12.84
N ASN A 44 5.50 -7.11 12.59
CA ASN A 44 6.38 -8.28 12.81
C ASN A 44 5.91 -9.55 12.09
N ASN A 45 5.27 -9.41 10.92
CA ASN A 45 4.89 -10.55 10.09
C ASN A 45 5.88 -10.70 8.92
N THR A 46 5.97 -11.90 8.34
CA THR A 46 6.67 -12.05 7.04
C THR A 46 5.95 -11.25 5.97
N TYR A 47 4.62 -11.37 5.91
CA TYR A 47 3.72 -10.56 5.11
C TYR A 47 2.67 -9.92 6.01
N GLY A 48 2.62 -8.59 6.08
CA GLY A 48 1.54 -7.87 6.76
C GLY A 48 0.19 -8.18 6.11
N ILE A 49 0.13 -7.95 4.79
CA ILE A 49 -0.99 -8.32 3.91
C ILE A 49 -0.44 -9.12 2.73
N TYR A 50 -1.04 -10.28 2.45
CA TYR A 50 -0.73 -11.10 1.29
C TYR A 50 -1.98 -11.29 0.42
N ILE A 51 -1.91 -10.85 -0.83
CA ILE A 51 -3.04 -10.83 -1.78
C ILE A 51 -2.70 -11.69 -2.99
N ILE A 52 -3.47 -12.76 -3.19
CA ILE A 52 -3.35 -13.68 -4.32
C ILE A 52 -4.70 -13.86 -5.02
N ALA A 53 -4.73 -13.70 -6.35
CA ALA A 53 -5.93 -13.85 -7.18
C ALA A 53 -7.16 -13.11 -6.64
N SER A 54 -6.97 -11.92 -6.09
CA SER A 54 -7.97 -11.19 -5.29
C SER A 54 -8.08 -9.74 -5.76
N SER A 55 -9.30 -9.25 -5.91
CA SER A 55 -9.60 -8.00 -6.60
C SER A 55 -10.61 -7.13 -5.88
N SER A 56 -10.57 -5.82 -6.14
CA SER A 56 -11.55 -4.86 -5.60
C SER A 56 -11.60 -4.81 -4.07
N ASN A 57 -10.51 -5.14 -3.37
CA ASN A 57 -10.43 -4.96 -1.91
C ASN A 57 -9.94 -3.55 -1.57
N HIS A 58 -10.42 -3.01 -0.46
CA HIS A 58 -10.11 -1.67 0.02
C HIS A 58 -9.38 -1.75 1.35
N PHE A 59 -8.19 -1.16 1.41
CA PHE A 59 -7.38 -1.04 2.61
C PHE A 59 -7.24 0.44 2.93
N SER A 60 -7.90 0.90 4.00
CA SER A 60 -7.74 2.26 4.47
C SER A 60 -7.58 2.40 5.97
N HIS A 61 -6.86 3.43 6.40
CA HIS A 61 -6.58 3.69 7.83
C HIS A 61 -5.87 2.55 8.55
N ASN A 62 -5.06 1.74 7.86
CA ASN A 62 -4.29 0.68 8.49
C ASN A 62 -2.88 1.17 8.86
N VAL A 63 -2.35 0.67 9.97
CA VAL A 63 -0.98 0.90 10.42
C VAL A 63 -0.21 -0.39 10.24
N ILE A 64 0.76 -0.40 9.32
CA ILE A 64 1.48 -1.59 8.86
C ILE A 64 2.97 -1.36 9.03
N TRP A 65 3.61 -2.03 9.99
CA TRP A 65 5.01 -1.74 10.30
C TRP A 65 5.87 -2.94 10.64
N ASN A 66 7.18 -2.82 10.39
CA ASN A 66 8.18 -3.83 10.72
C ASN A 66 7.83 -5.24 10.20
N ASN A 67 7.29 -5.33 8.99
CA ASN A 67 7.05 -6.59 8.29
C ASN A 67 8.13 -6.84 7.22
N GLY A 68 8.32 -8.10 6.82
CA GLY A 68 9.17 -8.41 5.66
C GLY A 68 8.61 -7.78 4.37
N TYR A 69 7.32 -7.94 4.16
CA TYR A 69 6.52 -7.20 3.19
C TYR A 69 5.35 -6.58 3.94
N GLY A 70 5.13 -5.26 3.86
CA GLY A 70 3.93 -4.61 4.38
C GLY A 70 2.70 -5.15 3.66
N THR A 71 2.75 -5.10 2.34
CA THR A 71 1.78 -5.73 1.42
C THR A 71 2.52 -6.41 0.29
N TYR A 72 2.08 -7.62 -0.08
CA TYR A 72 2.55 -8.31 -1.28
C TYR A 72 1.37 -8.74 -2.14
N ILE A 73 1.38 -8.36 -3.41
CA ILE A 73 0.29 -8.53 -4.38
C ILE A 73 0.78 -9.38 -5.55
N THR A 74 0.06 -10.45 -5.89
CA THR A 74 0.45 -11.40 -6.95
C THR A 74 -0.75 -12.07 -7.63
N ASN A 75 -0.47 -12.78 -8.73
CA ASN A 75 -1.40 -13.65 -9.48
C ASN A 75 -2.66 -12.90 -9.95
N SER A 76 -2.51 -11.97 -10.89
CA SER A 76 -3.62 -11.23 -11.51
C SER A 76 -4.52 -10.48 -10.51
N SER A 77 -4.01 -10.12 -9.33
CA SER A 77 -4.75 -9.33 -8.35
C SER A 77 -4.89 -7.88 -8.82
N ALA A 78 -6.14 -7.42 -8.99
CA ALA A 78 -6.43 -6.18 -9.69
C ALA A 78 -7.44 -5.31 -8.97
N ARG A 79 -7.43 -4.00 -9.26
CA ARG A 79 -8.42 -3.04 -8.74
C ARG A 79 -8.49 -2.97 -7.21
N ASN A 80 -7.45 -3.40 -6.50
CA ASN A 80 -7.38 -3.17 -5.06
C ASN A 80 -6.96 -1.72 -4.80
N GLU A 81 -7.48 -1.15 -3.71
CA GLU A 81 -7.23 0.24 -3.32
C GLU A 81 -6.52 0.27 -1.97
N PHE A 82 -5.41 1.00 -1.91
CA PHE A 82 -4.70 1.33 -0.69
C PHE A 82 -4.72 2.84 -0.52
N SER A 83 -5.49 3.33 0.46
CA SER A 83 -5.62 4.74 0.73
C SER A 83 -5.54 5.04 2.22
N GLU A 84 -4.90 6.13 2.61
CA GLU A 84 -4.90 6.58 4.01
C GLU A 84 -4.24 5.59 4.99
N ASN A 85 -3.27 4.80 4.53
CA ASN A 85 -2.52 3.88 5.37
C ASN A 85 -1.14 4.43 5.76
N ASN A 86 -0.60 3.95 6.87
CA ASN A 86 0.76 4.23 7.28
C ASN A 86 1.62 2.96 7.19
N PHE A 87 2.59 2.97 6.28
CA PHE A 87 3.58 1.91 6.08
C PHE A 87 4.92 2.37 6.64
N THR A 88 5.37 1.75 7.75
CA THR A 88 6.59 2.19 8.45
C THR A 88 7.58 1.07 8.68
N LEU A 89 8.87 1.26 8.38
CA LEU A 89 9.93 0.28 8.71
C LEU A 89 9.71 -1.13 8.14
N ASN A 90 8.94 -1.29 7.06
CA ASN A 90 8.82 -2.58 6.39
C ASN A 90 10.03 -2.77 5.44
N ASN A 91 10.46 -4.02 5.26
CA ASN A 91 11.55 -4.28 4.31
C ASN A 91 11.09 -4.03 2.87
N TYR A 92 9.88 -4.43 2.49
CA TYR A 92 9.19 -3.85 1.33
C TYR A 92 7.88 -3.24 1.83
N SER A 93 7.54 -2.01 1.43
CA SER A 93 6.24 -1.43 1.83
C SER A 93 5.06 -2.10 1.13
N ILE A 94 4.84 -1.78 -0.15
CA ILE A 94 3.96 -2.50 -1.06
C ILE A 94 4.83 -3.08 -2.19
N TYR A 95 4.72 -4.39 -2.40
CA TYR A 95 5.41 -5.14 -3.44
C TYR A 95 4.40 -5.78 -4.38
N ILE A 96 4.28 -5.24 -5.60
CA ILE A 96 3.45 -5.81 -6.66
C ILE A 96 4.35 -6.69 -7.54
N ALA A 97 4.17 -8.00 -7.36
CA ALA A 97 5.16 -9.00 -7.72
C ALA A 97 5.17 -9.40 -9.19
N THR A 98 4.06 -9.22 -9.90
CA THR A 98 3.87 -9.75 -11.26
C THR A 98 3.20 -8.72 -12.15
N GLY A 99 3.56 -8.73 -13.45
CA GLY A 99 3.11 -7.72 -14.41
C GLY A 99 1.61 -7.77 -14.75
N ASP A 100 0.95 -8.89 -14.45
CA ASP A 100 -0.49 -9.09 -14.61
C ASP A 100 -1.31 -8.51 -13.45
N CYS A 101 -0.69 -8.14 -12.32
CA CYS A 101 -1.33 -7.37 -11.27
C CYS A 101 -1.47 -5.91 -11.73
N SER A 102 -2.69 -5.49 -12.03
CA SER A 102 -2.93 -4.22 -12.72
C SER A 102 -4.14 -3.48 -12.18
N SER A 103 -4.20 -2.18 -12.48
CA SER A 103 -5.30 -1.30 -12.08
C SER A 103 -5.49 -1.20 -10.55
N ASN A 104 -4.49 -1.57 -9.75
CA ASN A 104 -4.49 -1.25 -8.32
C ASN A 104 -4.22 0.25 -8.16
N ILE A 105 -4.75 0.86 -7.10
CA ILE A 105 -4.71 2.30 -6.87
C ILE A 105 -4.16 2.56 -5.47
N ILE A 106 -3.07 3.32 -5.38
CA ILE A 106 -2.34 3.61 -4.15
C ILE A 106 -2.17 5.13 -4.03
N PHE A 107 -2.86 5.77 -3.09
CA PHE A 107 -2.83 7.23 -2.92
C PHE A 107 -3.09 7.63 -1.47
N SER A 108 -2.68 8.84 -1.08
CA SER A 108 -2.80 9.33 0.30
C SER A 108 -2.25 8.32 1.32
N ASN A 109 -1.14 7.65 1.07
CA ASN A 109 -0.49 6.82 2.09
C ASN A 109 0.78 7.51 2.59
N ASN A 110 1.22 7.15 3.80
CA ASN A 110 2.52 7.53 4.32
C ASN A 110 3.48 6.34 4.21
N PHE A 111 4.55 6.49 3.43
CA PHE A 111 5.66 5.55 3.34
C PHE A 111 6.86 6.11 4.12
N ILE A 112 7.08 5.59 5.32
CA ILE A 112 8.04 6.15 6.28
C ILE A 112 9.13 5.15 6.62
N ASN A 113 10.38 5.47 6.29
CA ASN A 113 11.57 4.70 6.65
C ASN A 113 11.47 3.20 6.29
N ASN A 114 10.76 2.84 5.22
CA ASN A 114 10.82 1.48 4.68
C ASN A 114 12.16 1.30 3.96
N THR A 115 12.65 0.06 3.87
CA THR A 115 13.92 -0.20 3.19
C THR A 115 13.82 0.19 1.72
N LEU A 116 14.85 0.87 1.21
CA LEU A 116 14.93 1.25 -0.19
C LEU A 116 15.41 0.06 -1.04
N HIS A 117 14.65 -0.24 -2.09
CA HIS A 117 15.01 -1.19 -3.14
C HIS A 117 15.09 -0.45 -4.46
N ASN A 118 16.30 -0.36 -5.04
CA ASN A 118 16.55 0.45 -6.23
C ASN A 118 16.07 1.90 -6.07
N ASN A 119 16.44 2.53 -4.94
CA ASN A 119 16.11 3.92 -4.57
C ASN A 119 14.60 4.21 -4.44
N SER A 120 13.80 3.21 -4.07
CA SER A 120 12.38 3.39 -3.79
C SER A 120 11.93 2.56 -2.61
N GLN A 121 10.98 3.06 -1.83
CA GLN A 121 10.35 2.34 -0.72
C GLN A 121 9.33 1.28 -1.19
N ALA A 122 8.94 1.32 -2.46
CA ALA A 122 7.95 0.44 -3.07
C ALA A 122 8.49 -0.27 -4.32
N TRP A 123 7.78 -1.32 -4.74
CA TRP A 123 8.13 -2.07 -5.94
C TRP A 123 6.86 -2.46 -6.71
N ASP A 124 6.86 -2.20 -8.02
CA ASP A 124 5.71 -2.42 -8.87
C ASP A 124 6.08 -2.88 -10.28
N MET A 125 5.96 -4.19 -10.51
CA MET A 125 6.15 -4.82 -11.83
C MET A 125 4.94 -4.69 -12.75
N GLY A 126 3.79 -4.26 -12.22
CA GLY A 126 2.52 -4.17 -12.94
C GLY A 126 2.27 -2.83 -13.60
N ASN A 127 1.01 -2.60 -13.96
CA ASN A 127 0.51 -1.32 -14.45
C ASN A 127 -0.55 -0.80 -13.46
N ASN A 128 -0.11 -0.01 -12.49
CA ASN A 128 -0.94 0.46 -11.36
C ASN A 128 -0.78 1.98 -11.17
N SER A 129 -1.73 2.59 -10.47
CA SER A 129 -1.70 4.02 -10.20
C SER A 129 -1.19 4.28 -8.80
N TRP A 130 -0.20 5.17 -8.67
CA TRP A 130 0.35 5.63 -7.40
C TRP A 130 -0.16 7.03 -7.01
N TYR A 131 -1.28 7.44 -7.59
CA TYR A 131 -2.00 8.67 -7.28
C TYR A 131 -3.44 8.59 -7.81
N VAL A 132 -4.31 9.47 -7.34
CA VAL A 132 -5.66 9.71 -7.89
C VAL A 132 -5.86 11.20 -8.11
N SER A 133 -6.31 11.57 -9.32
CA SER A 133 -6.36 12.97 -9.77
C SER A 133 -5.03 13.67 -9.52
N THR A 134 -4.94 14.51 -8.48
CA THR A 134 -3.72 15.26 -8.13
C THR A 134 -3.26 14.99 -6.69
N THR A 135 -3.64 13.82 -6.16
CA THR A 135 -3.31 13.35 -4.81
C THR A 135 -2.46 12.09 -4.92
N GLY A 136 -1.18 12.20 -4.57
CA GLY A 136 -0.23 11.08 -4.49
C GLY A 136 -0.06 10.60 -3.06
N ASN A 137 1.14 10.13 -2.73
CA ASN A 137 1.52 9.59 -1.42
C ASN A 137 2.66 10.42 -0.82
N TYR A 138 2.81 10.34 0.50
CA TYR A 138 3.97 10.85 1.19
C TYR A 138 5.08 9.78 1.22
N TRP A 139 6.30 10.20 0.95
CA TRP A 139 7.48 9.34 0.94
C TRP A 139 8.57 10.01 1.78
N SER A 140 8.99 9.38 2.89
CA SER A 140 9.99 9.97 3.79
C SER A 140 11.37 10.17 3.17
N ASP A 141 11.66 9.48 2.07
CA ASP A 141 12.89 9.62 1.28
C ASP A 141 12.76 10.61 0.10
N TYR A 142 11.56 11.17 -0.13
CA TYR A 142 11.38 12.18 -1.16
C TYR A 142 12.06 13.50 -0.78
N ASN A 143 12.92 13.96 -1.67
CA ASN A 143 13.74 15.16 -1.49
C ASN A 143 13.55 16.19 -2.62
N GLY A 144 12.45 16.09 -3.36
CA GLY A 144 12.09 17.07 -4.39
C GLY A 144 11.67 18.41 -3.80
N THR A 145 11.33 19.34 -4.69
CA THR A 145 10.90 20.70 -4.33
C THR A 145 9.43 20.88 -4.58
N ASP A 146 8.80 21.80 -3.84
CA ASP A 146 7.46 22.33 -4.09
C ASP A 146 7.60 23.82 -4.41
N GLY A 147 7.82 24.11 -5.70
CA GLY A 147 8.13 25.45 -6.18
C GLY A 147 6.91 26.36 -6.28
N ASP A 148 5.71 25.79 -6.43
CA ASP A 148 4.45 26.54 -6.47
C ASP A 148 3.73 26.61 -5.10
N GLY A 149 4.24 25.90 -4.09
CA GLY A 149 3.75 25.94 -2.71
C GLY A 149 2.40 25.26 -2.54
N ASN A 150 2.06 24.30 -3.41
CA ASN A 150 0.76 23.63 -3.39
C ASN A 150 0.70 22.40 -2.47
N GLY A 151 1.79 22.08 -1.77
CA GLY A 151 1.92 20.95 -0.86
C GLY A 151 2.33 19.64 -1.55
N ARG A 152 2.67 19.68 -2.85
CA ARG A 152 3.09 18.52 -3.65
C ARG A 152 4.42 18.80 -4.32
N GLY A 153 5.23 17.77 -4.44
CA GLY A 153 6.49 17.84 -5.11
C GLY A 153 6.34 17.99 -6.63
N ASP A 154 7.15 18.88 -7.21
CA ASP A 154 7.17 19.17 -8.65
C ASP A 154 7.75 18.02 -9.48
N THR A 155 8.55 17.15 -8.84
CA THR A 155 9.19 16.00 -9.50
C THR A 155 8.51 14.70 -9.07
N PRO A 156 8.05 13.86 -10.01
CA PRO A 156 7.46 12.56 -9.68
C PRO A 156 8.39 11.64 -8.88
N TYR A 157 7.83 10.88 -7.94
CA TYR A 157 8.52 9.77 -7.27
C TYR A 157 8.44 8.52 -8.14
N THR A 158 9.57 7.85 -8.38
CA THR A 158 9.64 6.68 -9.28
C THR A 158 9.50 5.39 -8.48
N ILE A 159 8.67 4.47 -8.97
CA ILE A 159 8.46 3.13 -8.40
C ILE A 159 9.06 2.10 -9.38
N PRO A 160 10.21 1.49 -9.05
CA PRO A 160 10.86 0.47 -9.86
C PRO A 160 10.06 -0.85 -9.86
N PRO A 161 10.37 -1.81 -10.76
CA PRO A 161 11.42 -1.78 -11.77
C PRO A 161 10.97 -1.18 -13.11
N SER A 162 9.69 -0.86 -13.24
CA SER A 162 9.09 -0.34 -14.47
C SER A 162 9.08 1.20 -14.48
N LEU A 163 8.21 1.80 -15.30
CA LEU A 163 8.03 3.25 -15.39
C LEU A 163 6.91 3.77 -14.49
N ASN A 164 6.44 2.99 -13.50
CA ASN A 164 5.42 3.43 -12.55
C ASN A 164 5.93 4.63 -11.73
N ARG A 165 5.05 5.61 -11.52
CA ARG A 165 5.39 6.85 -10.82
C ARG A 165 4.20 7.36 -10.03
N ASP A 166 4.50 7.90 -8.86
CA ASP A 166 3.63 8.84 -8.18
C ASP A 166 3.93 10.23 -8.76
N LEU A 167 2.97 10.81 -9.48
CA LEU A 167 3.13 12.11 -10.13
C LEU A 167 2.93 13.29 -9.16
N TYR A 168 2.39 13.03 -7.96
CA TYR A 168 2.01 14.06 -7.01
C TYR A 168 2.49 13.70 -5.59
N PRO A 169 3.79 13.42 -5.40
CA PRO A 169 4.32 13.08 -4.08
C PRO A 169 4.01 14.23 -3.10
N LEU A 170 3.51 13.89 -1.93
CA LEU A 170 3.13 14.86 -0.91
C LEU A 170 4.37 15.36 -0.17
N MET A 171 4.43 16.66 0.13
CA MET A 171 5.57 17.27 0.84
C MET A 171 5.55 17.01 2.34
N GLU A 172 4.38 16.68 2.90
CA GLU A 172 4.19 16.41 4.32
C GLU A 172 3.43 15.11 4.54
N GLU A 173 3.67 14.50 5.70
CA GLU A 173 2.89 13.36 6.17
C GLU A 173 1.41 13.72 6.27
N VAL A 174 0.56 12.82 5.77
CA VAL A 174 -0.88 12.97 5.92
C VAL A 174 -1.29 12.57 7.35
N LYS A 175 -2.21 13.32 7.95
CA LYS A 175 -2.71 13.10 9.32
C LYS A 175 -4.20 12.77 9.29
N TRP A 176 -4.57 11.60 9.80
CA TRP A 176 -5.96 11.11 9.80
C TRP A 176 -6.56 10.92 11.20
N TRP A 177 -5.73 11.01 12.24
CA TRP A 177 -6.10 10.78 13.63
C TRP A 177 -5.28 11.67 14.57
#